data_AF-A0A662T6R6-F1
#
_entry.id   AF-A0A662T6R6-F1
#
_cell.length_a   1.000
_cell.length_b   1.000
_cell.length_c   1.000
_cell.angle_alpha   90.00
_cell.angle_beta   90.00
_cell.angle_gamma   90.00
#
_symmetry.space_group_name_H-M   'P 1'
#
loop_
_entity.id
_entity.type
_entity.pdbx_description
1 polymer ?
#
loop_
_entity_poly.entity_id
_entity_poly.type
_entity_poly.pdbx_seq_one_letter_code
_entity_poly.pdbx_strand_id
1 'polypeptide(L)' 'MRVIALDYHPNLKKFIENVFHPLPVATINVIWLPDGTKETRVILERKARGERVELAKKIIQKIKNMKVKVEVI' A
#
# COMPACT_ATOMS: atom_id res chain seq x y z
N MET A 1 23.16 -0.16 -5.43
CA MET A 1 22.26 -0.01 -4.27
C MET A 1 21.11 0.92 -4.65
N ARG A 2 19.85 0.49 -4.53
CA ARG A 2 18.69 1.35 -4.84
C ARG A 2 18.10 1.84 -3.52
N VAL A 3 18.13 3.15 -3.28
CA VAL A 3 17.57 3.79 -2.09
C VAL A 3 16.29 4.49 -2.50
N ILE A 4 15.20 4.27 -1.76
CA ILE A 4 13.92 4.95 -1.95
C ILE A 4 13.70 5.79 -0.68
N ALA A 5 13.69 7.11 -0.82
CA ALA A 5 13.27 8.01 0.24
C ALA A 5 11.73 8.02 0.29
N LEU A 6 11.18 7.88 1.48
CA LEU A 6 9.74 7.95 1.73
C LEU A 6 9.49 9.03 2.77
N ASP A 7 8.68 10.01 2.42
CA ASP A 7 8.23 10.99 3.40
C ASP A 7 7.27 10.34 4.40
N TYR A 8 7.54 10.55 5.68
CA TYR A 8 6.62 10.13 6.72
C TYR A 8 5.36 11.00 6.65
N HIS A 9 4.23 10.37 6.31
CA HIS A 9 2.93 11.03 6.34
C HIS A 9 2.05 10.47 7.46
N PRO A 10 1.41 11.35 8.26
CA PRO A 10 0.38 10.92 9.22
C PRO A 10 -0.87 10.43 8.49
N ASN A 11 -1.14 10.96 7.28
CA ASN A 11 -2.24 10.51 6.44
C ASN A 11 -1.90 9.19 5.72
N LEU A 12 -2.68 8.15 5.99
CA LEU A 12 -2.49 6.81 5.43
C LEU A 12 -2.56 6.79 3.89
N LYS A 13 -3.47 7.58 3.29
CA LYS A 13 -3.65 7.65 1.83
C LYS A 13 -2.35 8.10 1.17
N LYS A 14 -1.82 9.25 1.62
CA LYS A 14 -0.57 9.83 1.10
C LYS A 14 0.63 8.92 1.32
N PHE A 15 0.69 8.24 2.48
CA PHE A 15 1.76 7.28 2.76
C PHE A 15 1.73 6.11 1.76
N ILE A 16 0.56 5.51 1.52
CA ILE A 16 0.41 4.40 0.57
C ILE A 16 0.75 4.88 -0.85
N GLU A 17 0.26 6.04 -1.27
CA GLU A 17 0.58 6.62 -2.58
C GLU A 17 2.09 6.81 -2.78
N ASN A 18 2.81 7.30 -1.76
CA ASN A 18 4.27 7.42 -1.81
C ASN A 18 4.99 6.07 -1.89
N VAL A 19 4.52 5.05 -1.17
CA VAL A 19 5.11 3.71 -1.22
C VAL A 19 4.95 3.08 -2.61
N PHE A 20 3.80 3.30 -3.25
CA PHE A 20 3.54 2.76 -4.59
C PHE A 20 4.11 3.62 -5.73
N HIS A 21 4.54 4.86 -5.48
CA HIS A 21 5.09 5.75 -6.49
C HIS A 21 6.21 5.08 -7.35
N PRO A 22 6.19 5.23 -8.69
CA PRO A 22 5.27 5.99 -9.55
C PRO A 22 4.10 5.17 -10.08
N LEU A 23 3.67 4.12 -9.38
CA LEU A 23 2.45 3.38 -9.73
C LEU A 23 1.25 4.15 -9.17
N PRO A 24 0.35 4.67 -10.03
CA PRO A 24 -0.83 5.37 -9.56
C PRO A 24 -1.77 4.41 -8.83
N VAL A 25 -2.20 4.85 -7.66
CA VAL A 25 -3.18 4.15 -6.81
C VAL A 25 -4.56 4.71 -7.16
N ALA A 26 -5.42 3.88 -7.72
CA ALA A 26 -6.78 4.27 -8.06
C ALA A 26 -7.61 4.51 -6.80
N THR A 27 -7.60 3.52 -5.88
CA THR A 27 -8.47 3.52 -4.71
C THR A 27 -7.79 2.82 -3.54
N ILE A 28 -8.06 3.31 -2.32
CA ILE A 28 -7.67 2.67 -1.07
C ILE A 28 -8.94 2.45 -0.25
N ASN A 29 -9.31 1.18 -0.08
CA ASN A 29 -10.48 0.78 0.68
C ASN A 29 -10.05 0.20 2.02
N VAL A 30 -10.61 0.69 3.11
CA VAL A 30 -10.42 0.10 4.45
C VAL A 30 -11.74 -0.58 4.84
N ILE A 31 -11.69 -1.90 4.93
CA ILE A 31 -12.82 -2.75 5.26
C ILE A 31 -12.70 -3.10 6.74
N TRP A 32 -13.75 -2.78 7.50
CA TRP A 32 -13.89 -3.15 8.90
C TRP A 32 -14.68 -4.45 8.96
N LEU A 33 -14.06 -5.49 9.51
CA LEU A 33 -14.69 -6.78 9.64
C LEU A 33 -15.44 -6.88 10.97
N PRO A 34 -16.50 -7.72 11.05
CA PRO A 34 -17.29 -7.90 12.28
C PRO A 34 -16.49 -8.42 13.47
N ASP A 35 -15.35 -9.06 13.21
CA ASP A 35 -14.38 -9.53 14.21
C ASP A 35 -13.49 -8.39 14.78
N GLY A 36 -13.73 -7.14 14.35
CA GLY A 36 -12.97 -5.96 14.77
C GLY A 36 -11.64 -5.77 14.03
N THR A 37 -11.30 -6.67 13.10
CA THR A 37 -10.09 -6.54 12.29
C THR A 37 -10.29 -5.58 11.11
N LYS A 38 -9.17 -5.13 10.54
CA LYS A 38 -9.15 -4.22 9.39
C LYS A 38 -8.43 -4.87 8.23
N GLU A 39 -9.09 -4.93 7.08
CA GLU A 39 -8.43 -5.24 5.81
C GLU A 39 -8.29 -3.96 4.98
N THR A 40 -7.07 -3.65 4.54
CA THR A 40 -6.84 -2.54 3.61
C THR A 40 -6.62 -3.10 2.21
N ARG A 41 -7.43 -2.68 1.25
CA ARG A 41 -7.33 -3.06 -0.17
C ARG A 41 -6.89 -1.86 -0.99
N VAL A 42 -5.74 -2.00 -1.65
CA VAL A 42 -5.15 -0.98 -2.52
C VAL A 42 -5.34 -1.42 -3.95
N ILE A 43 -6.01 -0.60 -4.73
CA ILE A 43 -6.28 -0.84 -6.14
C ILE A 43 -5.33 0.05 -6.95
N LEU A 44 -4.51 -0.56 -7.80
CA LEU A 44 -3.59 0.13 -8.71
C LEU A 44 -4.25 0.29 -10.08
N GLU A 45 -4.00 1.41 -10.77
CA GLU A 45 -4.55 1.63 -12.12
C GLU A 45 -3.84 0.80 -13.20
N ARG A 46 -2.64 0.28 -12.91
CA ARG A 46 -1.85 -0.51 -13.86
C ARG A 46 -1.09 -1.64 -13.17
N LYS A 47 -0.87 -2.71 -13.94
CA LYS A 47 -0.12 -3.88 -13.46
C LYS A 47 1.31 -3.49 -13.09
N ALA A 48 1.67 -3.78 -11.86
CA ALA A 48 3.04 -3.65 -11.36
C ALA A 48 3.78 -5.00 -11.43
N ARG A 49 5.12 -4.96 -11.47
CA ARG A 49 5.93 -6.17 -11.29
C ARG A 49 5.67 -6.77 -9.89
N GLY A 50 5.54 -8.09 -9.80
CA GLY A 50 5.23 -8.80 -8.55
C GLY A 50 6.17 -8.44 -7.41
N GLU A 51 7.48 -8.43 -7.67
CA GLU A 51 8.52 -8.07 -6.69
C GLU A 51 8.30 -6.68 -6.08
N ARG A 52 7.81 -5.72 -6.89
CA ARG A 52 7.58 -4.34 -6.45
C ARG A 52 6.37 -4.24 -5.52
N VAL A 53 5.33 -5.02 -5.80
CA VAL A 53 4.14 -5.14 -4.96
C VAL A 53 4.49 -5.80 -3.62
N GLU A 54 5.30 -6.86 -3.65
CA GLU A 54 5.75 -7.54 -2.43
C GLU A 54 6.62 -6.66 -1.54
N LEU A 55 7.54 -5.89 -2.14
CA LEU A 55 8.35 -4.92 -1.42
C LEU A 55 7.46 -3.86 -0.75
N ALA A 56 6.51 -3.29 -1.50
CA ALA A 56 5.56 -2.30 -0.97
C ALA A 56 4.73 -2.86 0.20
N LYS A 57 4.21 -4.08 0.07
CA LYS A 57 3.49 -4.77 1.15
C LYS A 57 4.37 -4.92 2.40
N LYS A 58 5.63 -5.34 2.24
CA LYS A 58 6.58 -5.49 3.36
C LYS A 58 6.89 -4.15 4.04
N ILE A 59 7.05 -3.07 3.27
CA ILE A 59 7.28 -1.71 3.80
C ILE A 59 6.09 -1.25 4.63
N ILE A 60 4.87 -1.38 4.09
CA ILE A 60 3.65 -0.95 4.78
C ILE A 60 3.44 -1.78 6.05
N GLN A 61 3.67 -3.09 5.99
CA GLN A 61 3.58 -3.96 7.16
C GLN A 61 4.61 -3.57 8.24
N LYS A 62 5.86 -3.27 7.88
CA LYS A 62 6.88 -2.87 8.86
C LYS A 62 6.65 -1.49 9.48
N ILE A 63 6.21 -0.51 8.68
CA ILE A 63 6.10 0.89 9.14
C ILE A 63 4.76 1.16 9.83
N LYS A 64 3.66 0.57 9.33
CA LYS A 64 2.30 0.85 9.83
C LYS A 64 1.61 -0.37 10.47
N ASN A 65 2.31 -1.51 10.59
CA ASN A 65 1.81 -2.75 11.19
C ASN A 65 0.43 -3.20 10.66
N MET A 66 0.20 -3.03 9.35
CA MET A 66 -1.06 -3.36 8.70
C MET A 66 -0.90 -4.35 7.56
N LYS A 67 -1.93 -5.17 7.34
CA LYS A 67 -2.02 -6.08 6.20
C LYS A 67 -2.72 -5.40 5.04
N VAL A 68 -2.13 -5.52 3.85
CA VAL A 68 -2.62 -4.87 2.63
C VAL A 68 -2.78 -5.88 1.50
N LYS A 69 -3.97 -5.94 0.92
CA LYS A 69 -4.23 -6.64 -0.35
C LYS A 69 -4.06 -5.65 -1.48
N VAL A 70 -3.34 -6.05 -2.53
CA VAL A 70 -3.05 -5.19 -3.68
C VAL A 70 -3.65 -5.84 -4.91
N GLU A 71 -4.44 -5.08 -5.63
CA GLU A 71 -5.13 -5.49 -6.85
C GLU A 71 -4.95 -4.47 -7.95
N VAL A 72 -5.33 -4.85 -9.16
CA VAL A 72 -5.25 -4.03 -10.37
C VAL A 72 -6.65 -3.97 -10.96
N ILE A 73 -7.06 -2.81 -11.45
CA ILE A 73 -8.31 -2.65 -12.23
C ILE A 73 -8.21 -3.44 -13.54
#